data_AF-A0A6I9LWK8-F1
#
_entry.id   AF-A0A6I9LWK8-F1
#
_cell.length_a   1.000
_cell.length_b   1.000
_cell.length_c   1.000
_cell.angle_alpha   90.00
_cell.angle_beta   90.00
_cell.angle_gamma   90.00
#
_symmetry.space_group_name_H-M   'P 1'
#
loop_
_entity.id
_entity.type
_entity.pdbx_description
1 polymer ?
#
loop_
_entity_poly.entity_id
_entity_poly.type
_entity_poly.pdbx_seq_one_letter_code
_entity_poly.pdbx_strand_id
1 'polypeptide(L)'
;MFPELNDLLSTTPDRTEQGKLTLLCDAKTDGSFLVHHFLSFYLKANCKVCFVALVQSFSHYNIVGQKLGVSLTAARERGQLVFLEGLKSSVGLFFHTQEAPHPLQFLREASAGNLQLLYEFVQDTLKPMDGGETPWKYPVLLVDDLSVLLSLGVGAVSVLDFMQYCRAVVCCEWKLRILWRRPSQPTAQRDRSLTYQYKIQDKNVSFFAKGMSPAIL
;
A
#
# COMPACT_ATOMS: atom_id res chain seq x y z
N MET A 1 -11.87 14.66 -11.42
CA MET A 1 -10.45 14.38 -11.67
C MET A 1 -9.87 15.62 -12.32
N PHE A 2 -8.64 16.01 -11.98
CA PHE A 2 -7.98 17.17 -12.57
C PHE A 2 -7.23 16.76 -13.84
N PRO A 3 -7.66 17.17 -15.05
CA PRO A 3 -7.05 16.73 -16.30
C PRO A 3 -5.62 17.26 -16.45
N GLU A 4 -5.32 18.49 -16.02
CA GLU A 4 -3.97 19.05 -16.17
C GLU A 4 -2.93 18.27 -15.35
N LEU A 5 -3.34 17.67 -14.23
CA LEU A 5 -2.45 16.85 -13.41
C LEU A 5 -2.12 15.51 -14.08
N ASN A 6 -3.06 14.95 -14.85
CA ASN A 6 -2.82 13.73 -15.63
C ASN A 6 -1.74 13.96 -16.69
N ASP A 7 -1.80 15.11 -17.35
CA ASP A 7 -0.81 15.52 -18.35
C ASP A 7 0.56 15.72 -17.70
N LEU A 8 0.60 16.37 -16.53
CA LEU A 8 1.84 16.56 -15.76
C LEU A 8 2.45 15.23 -15.30
N LEU A 9 1.62 14.28 -14.87
CA LEU A 9 2.05 12.96 -14.42
C LEU A 9 2.27 11.97 -15.58
N SER A 10 1.96 12.37 -16.82
CA SER A 10 1.96 11.49 -18.01
C SER A 10 1.11 10.22 -17.82
N THR A 11 0.01 10.32 -17.06
CA THR A 11 -0.86 9.19 -16.73
C THR A 11 -2.27 9.41 -17.24
N THR A 12 -2.86 8.43 -17.91
CA THR A 12 -4.30 8.44 -18.26
C THR A 12 -5.01 7.24 -17.61
N PRO A 13 -6.32 7.32 -17.32
CA PRO A 13 -7.09 6.17 -16.81
C PRO A 13 -7.06 4.94 -17.72
N ASP A 14 -6.70 5.12 -18.99
CA ASP A 14 -6.55 4.04 -19.96
C ASP A 14 -5.18 3.36 -19.89
N ARG A 15 -4.14 4.09 -19.46
CA ARG A 15 -2.73 3.64 -19.38
C ARG A 15 -2.24 3.59 -17.94
N THR A 16 -2.96 2.87 -17.10
CA THR A 16 -2.58 2.71 -15.71
C THR A 16 -1.50 1.62 -15.58
N GLU A 17 -0.42 1.89 -14.82
CA GLU A 17 0.69 0.95 -14.58
C GLU A 17 0.46 0.11 -13.31
N GLN A 18 0.86 -1.16 -13.35
CA GLN A 18 0.89 -2.05 -12.18
C GLN A 18 2.27 -1.98 -11.49
N GLY A 19 2.31 -2.18 -10.18
CA GLY A 19 3.56 -2.26 -9.42
C GLY A 19 4.19 -0.91 -9.03
N LYS A 20 3.49 0.20 -9.32
CA LYS A 20 3.92 1.56 -8.97
C LYS A 20 3.53 1.90 -7.54
N LEU A 21 4.51 2.34 -6.74
CA LEU A 21 4.29 2.99 -5.44
C LEU A 21 4.42 4.50 -5.63
N THR A 22 3.37 5.25 -5.27
CA THR A 22 3.37 6.71 -5.27
C THR A 22 3.23 7.18 -3.83
N LEU A 23 4.25 7.87 -3.33
CA LEU A 23 4.20 8.53 -2.03
C LEU A 23 3.89 10.01 -2.24
N LEU A 24 2.89 10.51 -1.54
CA LEU A 24 2.52 11.92 -1.54
C LEU A 24 3.10 12.57 -0.29
N CYS A 25 3.96 13.56 -0.49
CA CYS A 25 4.52 14.37 0.59
C CYS A 25 4.10 15.81 0.38
N ASP A 26 3.45 16.41 1.36
CA ASP A 26 3.32 17.85 1.45
C ASP A 26 4.34 18.43 2.45
N ALA A 27 4.54 19.74 2.36
CA ALA A 27 5.47 20.45 3.24
C ALA A 27 4.95 21.83 3.61
N LYS A 28 4.40 22.57 2.63
CA LYS A 28 3.94 23.96 2.80
C LYS A 28 2.49 24.19 2.36
N THR A 29 1.94 23.28 1.59
CA THR A 29 0.63 23.40 0.95
C THR A 29 -0.09 22.07 1.05
N ASP A 30 -1.36 22.10 1.43
CA ASP A 30 -2.19 20.91 1.58
C ASP A 30 -2.26 20.11 0.27
N GLY A 31 -1.69 18.90 0.31
CA GLY A 31 -1.66 17.95 -0.81
C GLY A 31 -2.84 16.99 -0.83
N SER A 32 -3.78 17.08 0.12
CA SER A 32 -4.89 16.13 0.28
C SER A 32 -5.79 16.00 -0.96
N PHE A 33 -5.90 17.05 -1.77
CA PHE A 33 -6.62 17.04 -3.05
C PHE A 33 -6.11 15.96 -4.03
N LEU A 34 -4.83 15.60 -3.94
CA LEU A 34 -4.21 14.55 -4.76
C LEU A 34 -4.79 13.17 -4.42
N VAL A 35 -5.13 12.91 -3.16
CA VAL A 35 -5.78 11.66 -2.75
C VAL A 35 -7.15 11.54 -3.44
N HIS A 36 -7.94 12.62 -3.45
CA HIS A 36 -9.21 12.67 -4.18
C HIS A 36 -9.04 12.46 -5.69
N HIS A 37 -7.98 13.03 -6.26
CA HIS A 37 -7.62 12.82 -7.66
C HIS A 37 -7.34 11.34 -7.94
N PHE A 38 -6.44 10.70 -7.19
CA PHE A 38 -6.07 9.29 -7.40
C PHE A 38 -7.23 8.34 -7.15
N LEU A 39 -8.04 8.57 -6.11
CA LEU A 39 -9.26 7.79 -5.88
C LEU A 39 -10.18 7.84 -7.11
N SER A 40 -10.44 9.05 -7.63
CA SER A 40 -11.28 9.21 -8.82
C SER A 40 -10.62 8.59 -10.06
N PHE A 41 -9.30 8.69 -10.19
CA PHE A 41 -8.52 8.13 -11.29
C PHE A 41 -8.66 6.62 -11.36
N TYR A 42 -8.38 5.92 -10.27
CA TYR A 42 -8.38 4.45 -10.26
C TYR A 42 -9.80 3.86 -10.36
N LEU A 43 -10.81 4.55 -9.80
CA LEU A 43 -12.20 4.14 -9.98
C LEU A 43 -12.65 4.25 -11.44
N LYS A 44 -12.28 5.33 -12.15
CA LYS A 44 -12.56 5.48 -13.59
C LYS A 44 -11.76 4.52 -14.46
N ALA A 45 -10.55 4.16 -14.05
CA ALA A 45 -9.70 3.18 -14.73
C ALA A 45 -10.19 1.72 -14.59
N ASN A 46 -11.31 1.49 -13.89
CA ASN A 46 -11.89 0.18 -13.62
C ASN A 46 -10.96 -0.73 -12.76
N CYS A 47 -10.24 -0.13 -11.80
CA CYS A 47 -9.43 -0.87 -10.81
C CYS A 47 -10.24 -1.21 -9.55
N LYS A 48 -9.88 -2.29 -8.85
CA LYS A 48 -10.42 -2.60 -7.51
C LYS A 48 -9.65 -1.77 -6.49
N VAL A 49 -10.31 -0.93 -5.71
CA VAL A 49 -9.67 0.00 -4.78
C VAL A 49 -9.96 -0.41 -3.34
N CYS A 50 -8.92 -0.70 -2.56
CA CYS A 50 -8.97 -0.68 -1.11
C CYS A 50 -8.51 0.70 -0.66
N PHE A 51 -9.37 1.43 0.04
CA PHE A 51 -9.04 2.75 0.57
C PHE A 51 -9.09 2.73 2.11
N VAL A 52 -7.92 2.89 2.72
CA VAL A 52 -7.74 3.12 4.15
C VAL A 52 -7.72 4.63 4.40
N ALA A 53 -8.84 5.18 4.86
CA ALA A 53 -9.00 6.60 5.16
C ALA A 53 -8.94 6.83 6.67
N LEU A 54 -7.79 7.23 7.18
CA LEU A 54 -7.49 7.54 8.58
C LEU A 54 -7.98 8.94 8.99
N VAL A 55 -7.98 9.91 8.07
CA VAL A 55 -8.27 11.32 8.42
C VAL A 55 -9.70 11.75 8.08
N GLN A 56 -10.19 11.45 6.88
CA GLN A 56 -11.46 12.00 6.40
C GLN A 56 -12.56 10.95 6.32
N SER A 57 -13.81 11.40 6.50
CA SER A 57 -14.99 10.51 6.46
C SER A 57 -15.33 10.03 5.05
N PHE A 58 -16.05 8.92 4.95
CA PHE A 58 -16.57 8.44 3.66
C PHE A 58 -17.45 9.51 2.98
N SER A 59 -18.30 10.18 3.75
CA SER A 59 -19.18 11.23 3.24
C SER A 59 -18.39 12.38 2.60
N HIS A 60 -17.27 12.79 3.21
CA HIS A 60 -16.40 13.82 2.65
C HIS A 60 -15.83 13.38 1.29
N TYR A 61 -15.23 12.20 1.23
CA TYR A 61 -14.70 11.65 -0.02
C TYR A 61 -15.79 11.45 -1.09
N ASN A 62 -17.00 11.06 -0.70
CA ASN A 62 -18.10 10.85 -1.65
C ASN A 62 -18.60 12.14 -2.27
N ILE A 63 -18.76 13.21 -1.48
CA ILE A 63 -19.16 14.53 -1.98
C ILE A 63 -18.12 15.06 -2.98
N VAL A 64 -16.83 14.96 -2.65
CA VAL A 64 -15.76 15.40 -3.56
C VAL A 64 -15.68 14.49 -4.78
N GLY A 65 -15.80 13.17 -4.61
CA GLY A 65 -15.83 12.20 -5.70
C GLY A 65 -16.94 12.49 -6.71
N GLN A 66 -18.15 12.83 -6.25
CA GLN A 66 -19.26 13.19 -7.12
C GLN A 66 -18.94 14.39 -8.01
N LYS A 67 -18.31 15.42 -7.43
CA LYS A 67 -17.81 16.59 -8.19
C LYS A 67 -16.74 16.21 -9.22
N LEU A 68 -15.97 15.15 -8.94
CA LEU A 68 -14.93 14.62 -9.83
C LEU A 68 -15.48 13.60 -10.86
N GLY A 69 -16.79 13.35 -10.85
CA GLY A 69 -17.51 12.46 -11.78
C GLY A 69 -17.46 10.99 -11.39
N VAL A 70 -17.33 10.66 -10.09
CA VAL A 70 -17.39 9.29 -9.57
C VAL A 70 -18.35 9.20 -8.38
N SER A 71 -19.13 8.12 -8.30
CA SER A 71 -19.96 7.82 -7.12
C SER A 71 -19.27 6.73 -6.30
N LEU A 72 -18.83 7.06 -5.08
CA LEU A 72 -18.17 6.10 -4.20
C LEU A 72 -19.18 5.11 -3.63
N THR A 73 -20.43 5.56 -3.38
CA THR A 73 -21.53 4.68 -2.99
C THR A 73 -21.76 3.59 -4.03
N ALA A 74 -21.91 3.98 -5.30
CA ALA A 74 -22.08 3.00 -6.38
C ALA A 74 -20.85 2.10 -6.55
N ALA A 75 -19.63 2.62 -6.30
CA ALA A 75 -18.40 1.82 -6.34
C ALA A 75 -18.34 0.79 -5.23
N ARG A 76 -18.86 1.12 -4.06
CA ARG A 76 -18.95 0.22 -2.93
C ARG A 76 -20.00 -0.87 -3.13
N GLU A 77 -21.19 -0.50 -3.63
CA GLU A 77 -22.29 -1.44 -3.90
C GLU A 77 -21.92 -2.49 -4.94
N ARG A 78 -21.16 -2.12 -5.98
CA ARG A 78 -20.66 -3.07 -6.99
C ARG A 78 -19.40 -3.84 -6.55
N GLY A 79 -18.89 -3.61 -5.34
CA GLY A 79 -17.68 -4.26 -4.82
C GLY A 79 -16.36 -3.80 -5.45
N GLN A 80 -16.35 -2.67 -6.18
CA GLN A 80 -15.12 -2.09 -6.71
C GLN A 80 -14.32 -1.35 -5.63
N LEU A 81 -15.01 -0.69 -4.70
CA LEU A 81 -14.41 0.08 -3.60
C LEU A 81 -14.68 -0.59 -2.26
N VAL A 82 -13.62 -0.90 -1.53
CA VAL A 82 -13.67 -1.23 -0.11
C VAL A 82 -13.06 -0.06 0.65
N PHE A 83 -13.82 0.51 1.59
CA PHE A 83 -13.45 1.73 2.31
C PHE A 83 -13.40 1.47 3.81
N LEU A 84 -12.22 1.64 4.42
CA LEU A 84 -12.01 1.60 5.86
C LEU A 84 -11.98 3.04 6.39
N GLU A 85 -12.92 3.36 7.28
CA GLU A 85 -13.09 4.70 7.82
C GLU A 85 -12.51 4.79 9.24
N GLY A 86 -11.25 5.25 9.32
CA GLY A 86 -10.43 5.31 10.53
C GLY A 86 -11.10 6.03 11.69
N LEU A 87 -11.48 7.30 11.50
CA LEU A 87 -12.09 8.12 12.56
C LEU A 87 -13.41 7.54 13.09
N LYS A 88 -14.25 7.00 12.21
CA LYS A 88 -15.53 6.42 12.62
C LYS A 88 -15.30 5.11 13.38
N SER A 89 -14.41 4.27 12.86
CA SER A 89 -14.06 2.99 13.47
C SER A 89 -13.36 3.15 14.82
N SER A 90 -12.51 4.17 15.00
CA SER A 90 -11.81 4.40 16.27
C SER A 90 -12.77 4.74 17.40
N VAL A 91 -13.78 5.59 17.14
CA VAL A 91 -14.81 5.93 18.13
C VAL A 91 -15.59 4.67 18.56
N GLY A 92 -16.04 3.86 17.60
CA GLY A 92 -16.74 2.62 17.91
C GLY A 92 -15.89 1.64 18.74
N LEU A 93 -14.61 1.54 18.41
CA LEU A 93 -13.67 0.61 19.04
C LEU A 93 -13.39 0.94 20.53
N PHE A 94 -13.32 2.22 20.92
CA PHE A 94 -13.11 2.62 22.31
C PHE A 94 -14.35 2.40 23.19
N PHE A 95 -15.55 2.59 22.65
CA PHE A 95 -16.78 2.58 23.43
C PHE A 95 -17.55 1.25 23.40
N HIS A 96 -17.18 0.30 22.53
CA HIS A 96 -17.91 -0.97 22.37
C HIS A 96 -16.99 -2.19 22.60
N THR A 97 -17.56 -3.25 23.16
CA THR A 97 -16.94 -4.57 23.21
C THR A 97 -17.18 -5.27 21.88
N GLN A 98 -16.13 -5.54 21.11
CA GLN A 98 -16.25 -6.24 19.83
C GLN A 98 -16.10 -7.75 20.01
N GLU A 99 -16.92 -8.52 19.28
CA GLU A 99 -16.84 -9.99 19.22
C GLU A 99 -15.75 -10.50 18.27
N ALA A 100 -15.29 -9.65 17.33
CA ALA A 100 -14.30 -9.99 16.31
C ALA A 100 -13.16 -8.97 16.26
N PRO A 101 -11.93 -9.38 15.88
CA PRO A 101 -10.79 -8.48 15.79
C PRO A 101 -10.99 -7.44 14.68
N HIS A 102 -10.79 -6.18 15.00
CA HIS A 102 -10.96 -5.06 14.06
C HIS A 102 -9.61 -4.58 13.51
N PRO A 103 -9.52 -4.11 12.25
CA PRO A 103 -8.25 -3.70 11.63
C PRO A 103 -7.48 -2.64 12.44
N LEU A 104 -8.20 -1.80 13.18
CA LEU A 104 -7.65 -0.74 14.04
C LEU A 104 -7.52 -1.13 15.52
N GLN A 105 -7.57 -2.42 15.85
CA GLN A 105 -7.50 -2.90 17.23
C GLN A 105 -6.23 -2.45 17.97
N PHE A 106 -5.14 -2.19 17.24
CA PHE A 106 -3.91 -1.62 17.78
C PHE A 106 -4.10 -0.31 18.55
N LEU A 107 -5.23 0.41 18.35
CA LEU A 107 -5.56 1.61 19.13
C LEU A 107 -5.92 1.34 20.59
N ARG A 108 -6.31 0.10 20.93
CA ARG A 108 -6.64 -0.31 22.30
C ARG A 108 -5.47 -0.98 23.02
N GLU A 109 -4.48 -1.47 22.28
CA GLU A 109 -3.40 -2.29 22.82
C GLU A 109 -2.24 -1.40 23.26
N ALA A 110 -1.72 -1.64 24.47
CA ALA A 110 -0.61 -0.86 25.04
C ALA A 110 0.78 -1.25 24.48
N SER A 111 0.86 -2.31 23.66
CA SER A 111 2.10 -2.74 23.02
C SER A 111 2.38 -1.89 21.77
N ALA A 112 3.65 -1.82 21.35
CA ALA A 112 4.06 -1.11 20.14
C ALA A 112 3.16 -1.54 18.97
N GLY A 113 2.28 -0.63 18.52
CA GLY A 113 1.09 -0.95 17.74
C GLY A 113 1.37 -1.90 16.57
N ASN A 114 0.96 -3.15 16.72
CA ASN A 114 1.09 -4.14 15.66
C ASN A 114 0.04 -3.86 14.58
N LEU A 115 0.49 -3.52 13.37
CA LEU A 115 -0.39 -3.26 12.23
C LEU A 115 -0.81 -4.53 11.48
N GLN A 116 -0.56 -5.72 12.03
CA GLN A 116 -0.90 -7.00 11.41
C GLN A 116 -2.37 -7.12 11.03
N LEU A 117 -3.32 -6.77 11.92
CA LEU A 117 -4.75 -6.85 11.63
C LEU A 117 -5.16 -5.87 10.51
N LEU A 118 -4.52 -4.69 10.45
CA LEU A 118 -4.73 -3.74 9.37
C LEU A 118 -4.20 -4.29 8.04
N TYR A 119 -3.03 -4.92 8.08
CA TYR A 119 -2.45 -5.60 6.92
C TYR A 119 -3.32 -6.76 6.45
N GLU A 120 -3.79 -7.63 7.34
CA GLU A 120 -4.66 -8.77 7.03
C GLU A 120 -5.95 -8.31 6.35
N PHE A 121 -6.56 -7.22 6.85
CA PHE A 121 -7.70 -6.59 6.19
C PHE A 121 -7.40 -6.14 4.75
N VAL A 122 -6.27 -5.47 4.54
CA VAL A 122 -5.83 -5.05 3.19
C VAL A 122 -5.58 -6.27 2.30
N GLN A 123 -4.94 -7.30 2.86
CA GLN A 123 -4.64 -8.54 2.16
C GLN A 123 -5.92 -9.24 1.71
N ASP A 124 -6.88 -9.45 2.62
CA ASP A 124 -8.16 -10.09 2.32
C ASP A 124 -8.98 -9.29 1.30
N THR A 125 -8.94 -7.96 1.39
CA THR A 125 -9.61 -7.08 0.44
C THR A 125 -9.03 -7.20 -0.97
N LEU A 126 -7.70 -7.30 -1.09
CA LEU A 126 -7.00 -7.23 -2.37
C LEU A 126 -6.58 -8.60 -2.93
N LYS A 127 -6.87 -9.70 -2.22
CA LYS A 127 -6.66 -11.07 -2.72
C LYS A 127 -7.32 -11.24 -4.09
N PRO A 128 -6.62 -11.83 -5.08
CA PRO A 128 -7.23 -12.24 -6.33
C PRO A 128 -8.35 -13.24 -6.02
N MET A 129 -9.49 -13.10 -6.69
CA MET A 129 -10.58 -14.09 -6.55
C MET A 129 -10.15 -15.36 -7.29
N ASP A 130 -10.09 -16.49 -6.60
CA ASP A 130 -9.71 -17.76 -7.22
C ASP A 130 -10.76 -18.17 -8.26
N GLY A 131 -10.34 -18.30 -9.52
CA GLY A 131 -11.08 -19.06 -10.54
C GLY A 131 -12.13 -18.32 -11.38
N GLY A 132 -12.16 -16.99 -11.42
CA GLY A 132 -13.04 -16.22 -12.32
C GLY A 132 -12.37 -14.98 -12.92
N GLU A 133 -12.81 -14.56 -14.11
CA GLU A 133 -12.46 -13.24 -14.66
C GLU A 133 -12.87 -12.17 -13.64
N THR A 134 -11.91 -11.48 -13.05
CA THR A 134 -12.24 -10.34 -12.19
C THR A 134 -12.78 -9.21 -13.05
N PRO A 135 -13.91 -8.56 -12.70
CA PRO A 135 -14.44 -7.44 -13.47
C PRO A 135 -13.52 -6.20 -13.45
N TRP A 136 -12.46 -6.24 -12.65
CA TRP A 136 -11.52 -5.15 -12.41
C TRP A 136 -10.16 -5.45 -13.04
N LYS A 137 -9.47 -4.42 -13.54
CA LYS A 137 -8.14 -4.58 -14.17
C LYS A 137 -7.09 -5.15 -13.21
N TYR A 138 -6.93 -4.51 -12.05
CA TYR A 138 -5.98 -4.92 -11.01
C TYR A 138 -6.29 -4.21 -9.66
N PRO A 139 -5.75 -4.72 -8.54
CA PRO A 139 -5.93 -4.13 -7.22
C PRO A 139 -5.11 -2.84 -7.03
N VAL A 140 -5.67 -1.90 -6.27
CA VAL A 140 -5.04 -0.64 -5.88
C VAL A 140 -5.27 -0.43 -4.38
N LEU A 141 -4.22 -0.11 -3.66
CA LEU A 141 -4.30 0.34 -2.28
C LEU A 141 -4.10 1.86 -2.25
N LEU A 142 -5.04 2.56 -1.61
CA LEU A 142 -4.88 3.94 -1.20
C LEU A 142 -4.88 3.97 0.33
N VAL A 143 -3.94 4.72 0.90
CA VAL A 143 -3.90 5.02 2.33
C VAL A 143 -3.76 6.53 2.44
N ASP A 144 -4.71 7.20 3.09
CA ASP A 144 -4.52 8.62 3.40
C ASP A 144 -3.61 8.78 4.63
N ASP A 145 -2.97 9.95 4.68
CA ASP A 145 -2.03 10.42 5.71
C ASP A 145 -1.53 9.37 6.74
N LEU A 146 -0.42 8.70 6.38
CA LEU A 146 0.25 7.73 7.25
C LEU A 146 0.81 8.36 8.54
N SER A 147 0.97 9.69 8.60
CA SER A 147 1.49 10.37 9.79
C SER A 147 0.54 10.25 10.99
N VAL A 148 -0.74 9.96 10.74
CA VAL A 148 -1.73 9.66 11.77
C VAL A 148 -1.33 8.43 12.56
N LEU A 149 -0.82 7.37 11.91
CA LEU A 149 -0.38 6.16 12.61
C LEU A 149 0.77 6.46 13.58
N LEU A 150 1.73 7.27 13.15
CA LEU A 150 2.84 7.73 14.00
C LEU A 150 2.33 8.57 15.18
N SER A 151 1.38 9.46 14.93
CA SER A 151 0.75 10.31 15.94
C SER A 151 -0.04 9.51 16.98
N LEU A 152 -0.57 8.35 16.59
CA LEU A 152 -1.25 7.39 17.47
C LEU A 152 -0.27 6.48 18.23
N GLY A 153 1.04 6.72 18.13
CA GLY A 153 2.08 6.00 18.87
C GLY A 153 2.59 4.73 18.19
N VAL A 154 2.19 4.46 16.95
CA VAL A 154 2.75 3.35 16.17
C VAL A 154 4.20 3.68 15.79
N GLY A 155 5.11 2.74 16.03
CA GLY A 155 6.52 2.92 15.70
C GLY A 155 6.76 3.05 14.19
N ALA A 156 7.71 3.89 13.79
CA ALA A 156 8.04 4.11 12.38
C ALA A 156 8.43 2.81 11.64
N VAL A 157 9.13 1.90 12.33
CA VAL A 157 9.49 0.58 11.77
C VAL A 157 8.22 -0.22 11.44
N SER A 158 7.24 -0.26 12.34
CA SER A 158 5.97 -0.96 12.11
C SER A 158 5.17 -0.36 10.94
N VAL A 159 5.20 0.97 10.77
CA VAL A 159 4.57 1.64 9.62
C VAL A 159 5.29 1.27 8.31
N LEU A 160 6.63 1.25 8.31
CA LEU A 160 7.42 0.84 7.15
C LEU A 160 7.18 -0.63 6.77
N ASP A 161 7.14 -1.52 7.76
CA ASP A 161 6.82 -2.93 7.56
C ASP A 161 5.43 -3.09 6.95
N PHE A 162 4.43 -2.39 7.48
CA PHE A 162 3.08 -2.35 6.92
C PHE A 162 3.07 -1.90 5.45
N MET A 163 3.74 -0.79 5.12
CA MET A 163 3.84 -0.31 3.73
C MET A 163 4.48 -1.36 2.81
N GLN A 164 5.54 -2.03 3.28
CA GLN A 164 6.26 -3.03 2.51
C GLN A 164 5.41 -4.30 2.29
N TYR A 165 4.69 -4.77 3.32
CA TYR A 165 3.78 -5.89 3.19
C TYR A 165 2.61 -5.58 2.25
N CYS A 166 2.01 -4.40 2.38
CA CYS A 166 0.96 -3.94 1.47
C CYS A 166 1.45 -3.88 0.02
N ARG A 167 2.66 -3.35 -0.23
CA ARG A 167 3.27 -3.35 -1.56
C ARG A 167 3.41 -4.76 -2.11
N ALA A 168 3.89 -5.70 -1.30
CA ALA A 168 4.06 -7.09 -1.70
C ALA A 168 2.73 -7.73 -2.13
N VAL A 169 1.62 -7.44 -1.42
CA VAL A 169 0.27 -7.92 -1.76
C VAL A 169 -0.26 -7.33 -3.06
N VAL A 170 -0.14 -6.01 -3.24
CA VAL A 170 -0.65 -5.31 -4.44
C VAL A 170 0.14 -5.70 -5.69
N CYS A 171 1.46 -5.88 -5.53
CA CYS A 171 2.39 -6.09 -6.63
C CYS A 171 2.61 -7.57 -6.97
N CYS A 172 1.73 -8.50 -6.57
CA CYS A 172 1.86 -9.95 -6.80
C CYS A 172 1.89 -10.38 -8.30
N GLU A 173 2.81 -9.85 -9.10
CA GLU A 173 3.66 -10.66 -9.96
C GLU A 173 4.85 -11.16 -9.10
N TRP A 174 4.69 -12.23 -8.34
CA TRP A 174 5.85 -12.96 -7.81
C TRP A 174 6.51 -13.77 -8.94
N LYS A 175 7.04 -13.10 -9.96
CA LYS A 175 8.03 -13.69 -10.86
C LYS A 175 9.42 -13.45 -10.29
N LEU A 176 9.75 -14.20 -9.24
CA LEU A 176 11.13 -14.33 -8.82
C LEU A 176 11.88 -15.17 -9.88
N ARG A 177 12.38 -14.52 -10.94
CA ARG A 177 13.31 -15.18 -11.87
C ARG A 177 14.68 -15.29 -11.20
N ILE A 178 14.89 -16.39 -10.48
CA ILE A 178 16.22 -16.76 -9.98
C ILE A 178 17.07 -17.19 -11.16
N LEU A 179 17.82 -16.25 -11.74
CA LEU A 179 18.80 -16.54 -12.77
C LEU A 179 20.12 -16.96 -12.11
N TRP A 180 20.27 -18.27 -11.92
CA TRP A 180 21.52 -18.86 -11.44
C TRP A 180 22.61 -18.69 -12.50
N ARG A 181 23.52 -17.73 -12.30
CA ARG A 181 24.75 -17.69 -13.10
C ARG A 181 25.79 -18.52 -12.38
N ARG A 182 25.97 -19.78 -12.79
CA ARG A 182 27.11 -20.60 -12.33
C ARG A 182 28.39 -19.88 -12.77
N PRO A 183 29.35 -19.62 -11.86
CA PRO A 183 30.70 -19.30 -12.31
C PRO A 183 31.23 -20.52 -13.06
N SER A 184 31.79 -20.28 -14.24
CA SER A 184 32.65 -21.25 -14.90
C SER A 184 33.67 -21.75 -13.89
N GLN A 185 33.66 -23.05 -13.61
CA GLN A 185 34.58 -23.70 -12.69
C GLN A 185 36.03 -23.34 -13.04
N PRO A 186 36.87 -23.18 -12.02
CA PRO A 186 38.09 -23.94 -11.97
C PRO A 186 38.01 -24.93 -10.81
N THR A 187 38.32 -26.17 -11.15
CA THR A 187 38.73 -27.27 -10.28
C THR A 187 39.31 -26.86 -8.93
N ALA A 188 38.64 -27.22 -7.84
CA ALA A 188 39.19 -27.88 -6.65
C ALA A 188 38.17 -27.83 -5.50
N GLN A 189 37.85 -29.02 -5.00
CA GLN A 189 37.00 -29.31 -3.87
C GLN A 189 37.59 -28.75 -2.57
N ARG A 190 36.85 -27.89 -1.86
CA ARG A 190 36.94 -27.72 -0.40
C ARG A 190 35.72 -26.97 0.14
N ASP A 191 35.22 -27.55 1.21
CA ASP A 191 34.14 -27.13 2.10
C ASP A 191 34.10 -25.60 2.31
N ARG A 192 32.99 -24.95 1.98
CA ARG A 192 32.78 -23.52 2.23
C ARG A 192 31.34 -23.26 2.66
N SER A 193 31.18 -22.83 3.90
CA SER A 193 29.95 -22.27 4.44
C SER A 193 29.42 -21.17 3.51
N LEU A 194 28.19 -21.35 3.04
CA LEU A 194 27.51 -20.38 2.19
C LEU A 194 26.95 -19.27 3.09
N THR A 195 27.71 -18.19 3.28
CA THR A 195 27.16 -16.95 3.83
C THR A 195 26.48 -16.18 2.71
N TYR A 196 25.14 -16.13 2.76
CA TYR A 196 24.33 -15.45 1.76
C TYR A 196 24.33 -13.94 2.01
N GLN A 197 24.79 -13.16 1.03
CA GLN A 197 24.66 -11.70 1.02
C GLN A 197 23.57 -11.32 0.01
N TYR A 198 22.53 -10.64 0.47
CA TYR A 198 21.41 -10.22 -0.37
C TYR A 198 21.63 -8.77 -0.82
N LYS A 199 21.53 -8.53 -2.13
CA LYS A 199 21.51 -7.18 -2.71
C LYS A 199 20.07 -6.86 -3.09
N ILE A 200 19.40 -6.05 -2.28
CA ILE A 200 18.10 -5.48 -2.65
C ILE A 200 18.40 -4.28 -3.55
N GLN A 201 18.01 -4.38 -4.82
CA GLN A 201 18.22 -3.32 -5.80
C GLN A 201 16.86 -2.68 -6.11
N ASP A 202 16.47 -1.71 -5.29
CA ASP A 202 15.38 -0.79 -5.64
C ASP A 202 16.00 0.55 -6.05
N LYS A 203 15.43 1.20 -7.05
CA LYS A 203 16.04 2.32 -7.78
C LYS A 203 16.40 3.48 -6.83
N ASN A 204 17.69 3.53 -6.45
CA ASN A 204 18.43 4.59 -5.72
C ASN A 204 18.70 4.44 -4.22
N VAL A 205 18.51 3.26 -3.58
CA VAL A 205 19.06 3.06 -2.22
C VAL A 205 19.69 1.67 -2.06
N SER A 206 20.97 1.65 -1.70
CA SER A 206 21.71 0.45 -1.31
C SER A 206 21.85 0.39 0.21
N PHE A 207 21.23 -0.61 0.84
CA PHE A 207 21.41 -0.91 2.26
C PHE A 207 22.48 -1.99 2.44
N PHE A 208 23.42 -1.77 3.37
CA PHE A 208 24.44 -2.74 3.75
C PHE A 208 24.29 -3.11 5.22
N ALA A 209 24.21 -4.41 5.53
CA ALA A 209 24.17 -4.92 6.90
C ALA A 209 25.59 -5.22 7.42
N LYS A 210 25.69 -5.34 8.76
CA LYS A 210 26.92 -5.34 9.57
C LYS A 210 28.02 -6.27 9.04
N GLY A 211 29.12 -5.69 8.55
CA GLY A 211 30.32 -6.43 8.07
C GLY A 211 31.12 -5.79 6.92
N MET A 212 30.67 -4.66 6.33
CA MET A 212 31.41 -4.01 5.23
C MET A 212 32.29 -2.84 5.72
N SER A 213 33.57 -2.87 5.32
CA SER A 213 34.53 -1.78 5.45
C SER A 213 34.34 -0.74 4.33
N PRO A 214 34.57 0.57 4.57
CA PRO A 214 34.17 1.67 3.66
C PRO A 214 35.01 1.84 2.39
N ALA A 215 36.02 1.01 2.15
CA ALA A 215 37.01 1.27 1.10
C ALA A 215 36.69 0.48 -0.18
N ILE A 216 35.99 1.14 -1.11
CA ILE A 216 36.19 1.17 -2.58
C ILE A 216 34.84 1.57 -3.19
N LEU A 217 34.76 2.87 -3.47
CA LEU A 217 33.83 3.50 -4.41
C LEU A 217 33.84 2.79 -5.77
#